data_AF-A0A357M696-F1
#
_entry.id   AF-A0A357M696-F1
#
_cell.length_a   1.000
_cell.length_b   1.000
_cell.length_c   1.000
_cell.angle_alpha   90.00
_cell.angle_beta   90.00
_cell.angle_gamma   90.00
#
_symmetry.space_group_name_H-M   'P 1'
#
loop_
_entity.id
_entity.type
_entity.pdbx_description
1 polymer ?
#
loop_
_entity_poly.entity_id
_entity_poly.type
_entity_poly.pdbx_seq_one_letter_code
_entity_poly.pdbx_strand_id
1 'polypeptide(L)'
;MRNIKHRRVFSGLLILSAAVAVLILRLAWVQLIMKEQTVPGTKYTLAKMAEIQSERETVLDSGRGRLYDRKNQPLAGETIWAAAFFPQEEMAKKSVTKSVYEEAKPMHRLAEIMGVSYEQLLNKRSSLKEPLLWPSSVG
;
A
#
# COMPACT_ATOMS: atom_id res chain seq x y z
N MET A 1 61.04 -19.48 -4.84
CA MET A 1 60.13 -18.83 -5.82
C MET A 1 58.64 -19.06 -5.48
N ARG A 2 58.15 -18.71 -4.26
CA ARG A 2 56.76 -18.95 -3.85
C ARG A 2 55.85 -17.70 -3.93
N ASN A 3 56.41 -16.52 -4.21
CA ASN A 3 55.73 -15.24 -3.95
C ASN A 3 54.97 -14.65 -5.16
N ILE A 4 55.21 -15.14 -6.38
CA ILE A 4 54.62 -14.53 -7.59
C ILE A 4 53.19 -15.03 -7.85
N LYS A 5 52.89 -16.31 -7.56
CA LYS A 5 51.55 -16.89 -7.74
C LYS A 5 50.54 -16.30 -6.74
N HIS A 6 50.90 -16.21 -5.46
CA HIS A 6 50.03 -15.60 -4.44
C HIS A 6 49.77 -14.11 -4.71
N ARG A 7 50.73 -13.37 -5.27
CA ARG A 7 50.57 -11.96 -5.61
C ARG A 7 49.49 -11.74 -6.67
N ARG A 8 49.39 -12.61 -7.70
CA ARG A 8 48.36 -12.51 -8.74
C ARG A 8 46.96 -12.80 -8.20
N VAL A 9 46.83 -13.83 -7.37
CA VAL A 9 45.56 -14.19 -6.72
C VAL A 9 45.13 -13.09 -5.75
N PHE A 10 46.06 -12.56 -4.97
CA PHE A 10 45.80 -11.45 -4.06
C PHE A 10 45.37 -10.17 -4.80
N SER A 11 46.03 -9.83 -5.91
CA SER A 11 45.61 -8.71 -6.76
C SER A 11 44.22 -8.91 -7.35
N GLY A 12 43.88 -10.14 -7.77
CA GLY A 12 42.53 -10.46 -8.24
C GLY A 12 41.47 -10.28 -7.15
N LEU A 13 41.74 -10.74 -5.94
CA LEU A 13 40.87 -10.55 -4.78
C LEU A 13 40.69 -9.07 -4.44
N LEU A 14 41.76 -8.28 -4.54
CA LEU A 14 41.75 -6.84 -4.27
C LEU A 14 40.89 -6.10 -5.29
N ILE A 15 41.01 -6.43 -6.58
CA ILE A 15 40.17 -5.86 -7.65
C ILE A 15 38.70 -6.22 -7.43
N LEU A 16 38.39 -7.47 -7.12
CA LEU A 16 37.01 -7.90 -6.86
C LEU A 16 36.43 -7.18 -5.63
N SER A 17 37.20 -7.08 -4.55
CA SER A 17 36.81 -6.36 -3.34
C SER A 17 36.56 -4.88 -3.64
N ALA A 18 37.41 -4.25 -4.45
CA ALA A 18 37.24 -2.86 -4.87
C ALA A 18 35.98 -2.67 -5.72
N ALA A 19 35.71 -3.57 -6.66
CA ALA A 19 34.50 -3.53 -7.48
C ALA A 19 33.23 -3.63 -6.62
N VAL A 20 33.21 -4.56 -5.66
CA VAL A 20 32.09 -4.69 -4.70
C VAL A 20 31.95 -3.44 -3.84
N ALA A 21 33.06 -2.87 -3.35
CA ALA A 21 33.04 -1.65 -2.55
C ALA A 21 32.44 -0.45 -3.31
N VAL A 22 32.75 -0.31 -4.61
CA VAL A 22 32.14 0.73 -5.47
C VAL A 22 30.63 0.53 -5.60
N LEU A 23 30.17 -0.71 -5.77
CA LEU A 23 28.73 -1.01 -5.83
C LEU A 23 28.02 -0.70 -4.50
N ILE A 24 28.63 -1.05 -3.36
CA ILE A 24 28.11 -0.72 -2.03
C ILE A 24 28.04 0.80 -1.85
N LEU A 25 29.08 1.53 -2.22
CA LEU A 25 29.09 3.00 -2.14
C LEU A 25 28.00 3.61 -3.01
N ARG A 26 27.79 3.09 -4.23
CA ARG A 26 26.73 3.53 -5.14
C ARG A 26 25.34 3.24 -4.56
N LEU A 27 25.15 2.08 -3.94
CA LEU A 27 23.91 1.73 -3.24
C LEU A 27 23.68 2.65 -2.04
N ALA A 28 24.70 2.89 -1.23
CA ALA A 28 24.63 3.80 -0.09
C ALA A 28 24.32 5.24 -0.55
N TRP A 29 24.91 5.70 -1.65
CA TRP A 29 24.60 7.01 -2.25
C TRP A 29 23.11 7.10 -2.60
N VAL A 30 22.56 6.10 -3.30
CA VAL A 30 21.13 6.06 -3.65
C VAL A 30 20.25 5.97 -2.39
N GLN A 31 20.57 5.08 -1.45
CA GLN A 31 19.75 4.84 -0.27
C GLN A 31 19.80 5.95 0.79
N LEU A 32 20.91 6.68 0.90
CA LEU A 32 21.05 7.76 1.88
C LEU A 32 20.63 9.12 1.31
N ILE A 33 20.94 9.40 0.04
CA ILE A 33 20.72 10.73 -0.54
C ILE A 33 19.42 10.79 -1.35
N MET A 34 19.01 9.72 -2.04
CA MET A 34 17.73 9.71 -2.77
C MET A 34 16.53 9.32 -1.90
N LYS A 35 16.73 8.86 -0.65
CA LYS A 35 15.62 8.55 0.28
C LYS A 35 14.77 9.78 0.61
N GLU A 36 15.38 10.97 0.57
CA GLU A 36 14.71 12.25 0.84
C GLU A 36 14.30 12.99 -0.43
N GLN A 37 14.69 12.49 -1.61
CA GLN A 37 14.27 13.09 -2.87
C GLN A 37 12.82 12.70 -3.18
N THR A 38 11.99 13.72 -3.34
CA THR A 38 10.61 13.60 -3.80
C THR A 38 10.61 13.11 -5.25
N VAL A 39 9.83 12.07 -5.53
CA VAL A 39 9.67 11.55 -6.89
C VAL A 39 9.02 12.64 -7.76
N PRO A 40 9.51 12.92 -8.99
CA PRO A 40 8.89 13.93 -9.85
C PRO A 40 7.41 13.62 -10.07
N GLY A 41 6.53 14.51 -9.62
CA GLY A 41 5.07 14.36 -9.70
C GLY A 41 4.38 13.93 -8.39
N THR A 42 5.09 13.61 -7.31
CA THR A 42 4.47 13.29 -6.00
C THR A 42 5.25 13.88 -4.81
N LYS A 43 4.54 14.21 -3.72
CA LYS A 43 5.15 14.75 -2.48
C LYS A 43 5.68 13.67 -1.53
N TYR A 44 5.65 12.41 -1.95
CA TYR A 44 6.03 11.26 -1.13
C TYR A 44 7.46 10.83 -1.44
N THR A 45 8.19 10.40 -0.41
CA THR A 45 9.55 9.85 -0.58
C THR A 45 9.47 8.47 -1.24
N LEU A 46 10.53 8.06 -1.93
CA LEU A 46 10.66 6.73 -2.54
C LEU A 46 10.36 5.60 -1.54
N ALA A 47 10.79 5.75 -0.28
CA ALA A 47 10.52 4.78 0.78
C ALA A 47 9.01 4.65 1.08
N LYS A 48 8.30 5.79 1.14
CA LYS A 48 6.85 5.82 1.38
C LYS A 48 6.06 5.25 0.20
N MET A 49 6.51 5.46 -1.03
CA MET A 49 5.89 4.83 -2.20
C MET A 49 6.11 3.32 -2.25
N ALA A 50 7.31 2.85 -1.87
CA ALA A 50 7.57 1.42 -1.76
C ALA A 50 6.72 0.76 -0.66
N GLU A 51 6.49 1.46 0.46
CA GLU A 51 5.57 1.01 1.50
C GLU A 51 4.12 0.98 1.00
N ILE A 52 3.62 2.04 0.36
CA ILE A 52 2.27 2.07 -0.26
C ILE A 52 2.11 0.94 -1.30
N GLN A 53 3.16 0.64 -2.08
CA GLN A 53 3.12 -0.43 -3.07
C GLN A 53 3.24 -1.83 -2.44
N SER A 54 3.88 -1.95 -1.27
CA SER A 54 4.06 -3.20 -0.52
C SER A 54 2.93 -3.49 0.46
N GLU A 55 2.20 -2.47 0.90
CA GLU A 55 0.95 -2.57 1.65
C GLU A 55 -0.15 -3.06 0.70
N ARG A 56 0.04 -4.30 0.25
CA ARG A 56 -0.97 -5.25 -0.22
C ARG A 56 -1.94 -4.68 -1.25
N GLU A 57 -1.72 -5.05 -2.50
CA GLU A 57 -2.82 -5.25 -3.44
C GLU A 57 -3.96 -5.96 -2.70
N THR A 58 -5.01 -5.22 -2.39
CA THR A 58 -6.26 -5.80 -1.90
C THR A 58 -6.89 -6.45 -3.12
N VAL A 59 -6.62 -7.74 -3.30
CA VAL A 59 -7.16 -8.53 -4.41
C VAL A 59 -8.67 -8.65 -4.21
N LEU A 60 -9.42 -7.77 -4.88
CA LEU A 60 -10.89 -7.75 -4.81
C LEU A 60 -11.51 -8.97 -5.51
N ASP A 61 -10.89 -9.43 -6.60
CA ASP A 61 -11.19 -10.70 -7.24
C ASP A 61 -9.90 -11.29 -7.81
N SER A 62 -9.63 -12.55 -7.49
CA SER A 62 -8.49 -13.28 -8.05
C SER A 62 -8.73 -13.74 -9.49
N GLY A 63 -9.95 -13.59 -10.02
CA GLY A 63 -10.37 -14.07 -11.34
C GLY A 63 -10.46 -15.59 -11.43
N ARG A 64 -10.35 -16.30 -10.30
CA ARG A 64 -10.49 -17.77 -10.25
C ARG A 64 -11.93 -18.15 -10.55
N GLY A 65 -12.10 -19.17 -11.38
CA GLY A 65 -13.41 -19.72 -11.70
C GLY A 65 -14.18 -20.11 -10.43
N ARG A 66 -15.48 -19.83 -10.42
CA ARG A 66 -16.38 -20.16 -9.31
C ARG A 66 -16.81 -21.63 -9.42
N LEU A 67 -16.81 -22.34 -8.31
CA LEU A 67 -17.29 -23.72 -8.25
C LEU A 67 -18.80 -23.72 -8.02
N TYR A 68 -19.55 -24.40 -8.88
CA TYR A 68 -21.01 -24.52 -8.76
C TYR A 68 -21.42 -25.99 -8.63
N ASP A 69 -22.47 -26.26 -7.85
CA ASP A 69 -23.16 -27.55 -7.81
C ASP A 69 -23.98 -27.77 -9.09
N ARG A 70 -24.49 -29.00 -9.30
CA ARG A 70 -25.41 -29.41 -10.38
C ARG A 70 -26.66 -28.53 -10.48
N LYS A 71 -27.03 -27.84 -9.40
CA LYS A 71 -28.14 -26.88 -9.34
C LYS A 71 -27.72 -25.43 -9.64
N ASN A 72 -26.50 -25.20 -10.16
CA ASN A 72 -25.89 -23.89 -10.37
C ASN A 72 -25.75 -23.04 -9.09
N GLN A 73 -25.67 -23.69 -7.92
CA GLN A 73 -25.44 -23.00 -6.65
C GLN A 73 -23.95 -22.91 -6.36
N PRO A 74 -23.40 -21.75 -5.96
CA PRO A 74 -21.98 -21.61 -5.67
C PRO A 74 -21.60 -22.46 -4.46
N LEU A 75 -20.60 -23.33 -4.62
CA LEU A 75 -20.03 -24.17 -3.56
C LEU A 75 -18.89 -23.46 -2.80
N ALA A 76 -18.29 -22.44 -3.42
CA ALA A 76 -17.28 -21.57 -2.84
C ALA A 76 -17.26 -20.20 -3.55
N GLY A 77 -16.88 -19.15 -2.81
CA GLY A 77 -16.71 -17.80 -3.38
C GLY A 77 -18.03 -17.05 -3.58
N GLU A 78 -18.83 -16.94 -2.51
CA GLU A 78 -20.04 -16.11 -2.53
C GLU A 78 -19.70 -14.64 -2.81
N THR A 79 -20.47 -14.01 -3.69
CA THR A 79 -20.30 -12.59 -4.01
C THR A 79 -21.13 -11.78 -3.02
N ILE A 80 -20.44 -11.11 -2.09
CA ILE A 80 -21.07 -10.12 -1.22
C ILE A 80 -20.89 -8.72 -1.81
N TRP A 81 -21.98 -7.96 -1.89
CA TRP A 81 -21.94 -6.54 -2.20
C TRP A 81 -21.66 -5.78 -0.90
N ALA A 82 -20.51 -5.12 -0.81
CA ALA A 82 -20.08 -4.38 0.38
C ALA A 82 -19.50 -3.03 -0.01
N ALA A 83 -19.74 -2.00 0.80
CA ALA A 83 -19.12 -0.70 0.63
C ALA A 83 -17.65 -0.75 1.07
N ALA A 84 -16.73 -0.30 0.22
CA ALA A 84 -15.30 -0.22 0.54
C ALA A 84 -14.92 1.22 0.93
N PHE A 85 -14.35 1.39 2.12
CA PHE A 85 -13.86 2.67 2.62
C PHE A 85 -12.34 2.70 2.61
N PHE A 86 -11.76 3.66 1.91
CA PHE A 86 -10.31 3.86 1.87
C PHE A 86 -9.89 4.94 2.88
N PRO A 87 -8.70 4.80 3.48
CA PRO A 87 -8.16 5.81 4.39
C PRO A 87 -7.96 7.14 3.67
N GLN A 88 -8.35 8.24 4.31
CA GLN A 88 -8.14 9.58 3.76
C GLN A 88 -6.67 10.01 3.95
N GLU A 89 -6.02 10.44 2.87
CA GLU A 89 -4.69 11.04 2.94
C GLU A 89 -4.65 12.21 3.93
N GLU A 90 -3.55 12.40 4.66
CA GLU A 90 -3.43 13.47 5.67
C GLU A 90 -3.67 14.88 5.11
N MET A 91 -3.45 15.08 3.81
CA MET A 91 -3.73 16.34 3.12
C MET A 91 -5.23 16.59 2.96
N ALA A 92 -6.03 15.54 2.75
CA ALA A 92 -7.48 15.62 2.74
C ALA A 92 -8.04 15.88 4.15
N LYS A 93 -7.41 15.31 5.20
CA LYS A 93 -7.79 15.63 6.60
C LYS A 93 -7.64 17.12 6.94
N LYS A 94 -6.67 17.82 6.35
CA LYS A 94 -6.47 19.28 6.54
C LYS A 94 -7.44 20.14 5.73
N SER A 95 -7.92 19.71 4.57
CA SER A 95 -8.95 20.44 3.81
C SER A 95 -10.35 20.26 4.41
N VAL A 96 -10.62 19.11 5.04
CA VAL A 96 -11.91 18.80 5.68
C VAL A 96 -12.27 19.77 6.80
N THR A 97 -11.29 20.35 7.52
CA THR A 97 -11.55 21.38 8.54
C THR A 97 -12.21 22.64 7.95
N LYS A 98 -12.10 22.89 6.64
CA LYS A 98 -12.74 24.02 5.97
C LYS A 98 -14.11 23.67 5.33
N SER A 99 -14.42 22.38 5.11
CA SER A 99 -15.62 21.90 4.39
C SER A 99 -16.63 21.10 5.24
N VAL A 100 -16.49 21.10 6.57
CA VAL A 100 -17.36 20.33 7.50
C VAL A 100 -18.86 20.54 7.23
N TYR A 101 -19.26 21.72 6.73
CA TYR A 101 -20.66 22.05 6.47
C TYR A 101 -21.18 21.59 5.09
N GLU A 102 -20.33 21.45 4.07
CA GLU A 102 -20.77 21.01 2.73
C GLU A 102 -20.74 19.48 2.58
N GLU A 103 -19.81 18.80 3.25
CA GLU A 103 -19.70 17.32 3.20
C GLU A 103 -20.70 16.61 4.14
N ALA A 104 -21.34 17.31 5.07
CA ALA A 104 -22.26 16.70 6.03
C ALA A 104 -23.51 16.08 5.37
N LYS A 105 -24.09 16.74 4.35
CA LYS A 105 -25.32 16.27 3.70
C LYS A 105 -25.12 14.95 2.93
N PRO A 106 -24.09 14.79 2.08
CA PRO A 106 -23.81 13.51 1.43
C PRO A 106 -23.53 12.37 2.42
N MET A 107 -22.80 12.64 3.51
CA MET A 107 -22.46 11.60 4.48
C MET A 107 -23.62 11.20 5.39
N HIS A 108 -24.53 12.12 5.73
CA HIS A 108 -25.80 11.76 6.38
C HIS A 108 -26.63 10.83 5.50
N ARG A 109 -26.75 11.16 4.20
CA ARG A 109 -27.46 10.33 3.24
C ARG A 109 -26.83 8.94 3.08
N LEU A 110 -25.50 8.86 3.08
CA LEU A 110 -24.78 7.60 3.01
C LEU A 110 -25.02 6.74 4.27
N ALA A 111 -25.03 7.37 5.46
CA ALA A 111 -25.32 6.68 6.71
C ALA A 111 -26.73 6.08 6.71
N GLU A 112 -27.72 6.83 6.20
CA GLU A 112 -29.10 6.38 6.03
C GLU A 112 -29.20 5.19 5.05
N ILE A 113 -28.55 5.26 3.88
CA ILE A 113 -28.54 4.17 2.90
C ILE A 113 -27.92 2.89 3.48
N MET A 114 -26.90 3.03 4.33
CA MET A 114 -26.23 1.89 4.98
C MET A 114 -26.91 1.43 6.27
N GLY A 115 -27.97 2.12 6.73
CA GLY A 115 -28.69 1.79 7.95
C GLY A 115 -27.87 1.96 9.23
N VAL A 116 -26.87 2.85 9.25
CA VAL A 116 -25.95 3.08 10.38
C VAL A 116 -26.03 4.53 10.84
N SER A 117 -25.65 4.80 12.09
CA SER A 117 -25.66 6.19 12.56
C SER A 117 -24.52 6.98 11.89
N TYR A 118 -24.75 8.27 11.67
CA TYR A 118 -23.73 9.16 11.11
C TYR A 118 -22.45 9.18 11.97
N GLU A 119 -22.59 9.19 13.29
CA GLU A 119 -21.45 9.17 14.21
C GLU A 119 -20.66 7.87 14.10
N GLN A 120 -21.34 6.72 13.99
CA GLN A 120 -20.68 5.43 13.80
C GLN A 120 -19.90 5.38 12.48
N LEU A 121 -20.50 5.91 11.41
CA LEU A 121 -19.85 6.00 10.10
C LEU A 121 -18.62 6.92 10.15
N LEU A 122 -18.74 8.10 10.77
CA LEU A 122 -17.66 9.08 10.86
C LEU A 122 -16.50 8.56 11.72
N ASN A 123 -16.79 7.92 12.85
CA ASN A 123 -15.78 7.37 13.74
C ASN A 123 -15.02 6.20 13.10
N LYS A 124 -15.72 5.28 12.41
CA LYS A 124 -15.06 4.21 11.67
C LYS A 124 -14.21 4.78 10.52
N ARG A 125 -14.73 5.74 9.76
CA ARG A 125 -14.01 6.30 8.60
C ARG A 125 -12.77 7.10 8.99
N SER A 126 -12.86 7.93 10.03
CA SER A 126 -11.78 8.84 10.43
C SER A 126 -10.56 8.11 11.02
N SER A 127 -10.78 6.93 11.59
CA SER A 127 -9.76 6.07 12.20
C SER A 127 -9.14 5.04 11.26
N LEU A 128 -9.54 4.99 9.99
CA LEU A 128 -8.99 4.05 9.01
C LEU A 128 -7.51 4.30 8.75
N LYS A 129 -6.72 3.23 8.92
CA LYS A 129 -5.32 3.13 8.47
C LYS A 129 -5.19 2.27 7.21
N GLU A 130 -6.10 1.34 7.02
CA GLU A 130 -6.16 0.41 5.88
C GLU A 130 -7.57 0.43 5.27
N PRO A 131 -7.77 -0.05 4.03
CA PRO A 131 -9.09 -0.19 3.43
C PRO A 131 -10.01 -1.10 4.26
N LEU A 132 -11.23 -0.64 4.53
CA LEU A 132 -12.24 -1.41 5.27
C LEU A 132 -13.42 -1.74 4.36
N LEU A 133 -13.76 -3.02 4.30
CA LEU A 133 -15.03 -3.48 3.75
C LEU A 133 -16.10 -3.37 4.85
N TRP A 134 -17.16 -2.62 4.57
CA TRP A 134 -18.28 -2.51 5.49
C TRP A 134 -19.03 -3.85 5.55
N PRO A 135 -19.34 -4.38 6.75
CA PRO A 135 -20.09 -5.63 6.86
C PRO A 135 -21.45 -5.47 6.19
N SER A 136 -21.77 -6.36 5.23
CA SER A 136 -23.11 -6.45 4.67
C SER A 136 -24.07 -6.92 5.76
N SER A 137 -25.28 -6.36 5.80
CA SER A 137 -26.32 -6.73 6.78
C SER A 137 -26.95 -8.10 6.49
N VAL A 138 -26.62 -8.72 5.36
CA VAL A 138 -27.09 -10.04 4.98
C VAL A 138 -26.08 -11.07 5.47
N GLY A 139 -26.32 -11.56 6.69
CA GLY A 139 -25.72 -12.78 7.26
C GLY A 139 -26.80 -13.82 7.48
#